data_AF-A0A3N4HNW8-F1
#
_entry.id   AF-A0A3N4HNW8-F1
#
_cell.length_a   1.000
_cell.length_b   1.000
_cell.length_c   1.000
_cell.angle_alpha   90.00
_cell.angle_beta   90.00
_cell.angle_gamma   90.00
#
_symmetry.space_group_name_H-M   'P 1'
#
loop_
_entity.id
_entity.type
_entity.pdbx_description
1 polymer ?
#
loop_
_entity_poly.entity_id
_entity_poly.type
_entity_poly.pdbx_seq_one_letter_code
_entity_poly.pdbx_strand_id
1 'polypeptide(L)'
;LVGLRDVGTLVVTSESSKTRVYDHCTTVGYLRQVRVETEHLRLWERGVRGNGHMLFLERNNWKAFVEVEKWIAGVGKGKKKARE
;
A
#
# COMPACT_ATOMS: atom_id res chain seq x y z
N LEU A 1 5.57 -17.90 1.94
CA LEU A 1 5.84 -16.50 2.34
C LEU A 1 6.07 -16.39 3.86
N VAL A 2 7.04 -17.15 4.41
CA VAL A 2 7.28 -17.15 5.87
C VAL A 2 7.94 -15.85 6.34
N GLY A 3 8.80 -15.25 5.50
CA GLY A 3 9.56 -14.03 5.86
C GLY A 3 8.77 -12.71 5.89
N LEU A 4 7.54 -12.66 5.33
CA LEU A 4 6.73 -11.43 5.33
C LEU A 4 5.67 -11.41 6.44
N ARG A 5 5.55 -12.47 7.23
CA ARG A 5 4.47 -12.60 8.22
C ARG A 5 4.50 -11.52 9.30
N ASP A 6 5.71 -11.07 9.69
CA ASP A 6 5.93 -10.05 10.72
C ASP A 6 6.36 -8.68 10.14
N VAL A 7 6.24 -8.53 8.82
CA VAL A 7 6.60 -7.33 8.08
C VAL A 7 5.32 -6.67 7.59
N GLY A 8 5.01 -5.49 8.13
CA GLY A 8 3.90 -4.68 7.65
C GLY A 8 4.06 -4.42 6.15
N THR A 9 3.04 -4.74 5.37
CA THR A 9 3.08 -4.67 3.91
C THR A 9 2.05 -3.67 3.41
N LEU A 10 2.46 -2.76 2.53
CA LEU A 10 1.58 -1.82 1.84
C LEU A 10 1.53 -2.14 0.36
N VAL A 11 0.33 -2.30 -0.18
CA VAL A 11 0.09 -2.35 -1.62
C VAL A 11 -0.47 -1.01 -2.05
N VAL A 12 0.20 -0.33 -2.98
CA VAL A 12 -0.24 0.96 -3.52
C VAL A 12 -0.74 0.76 -4.95
N THR A 13 -1.99 1.12 -5.21
CA THR A 13 -2.59 1.03 -6.53
C THR A 13 -2.96 2.43 -7.02
N SER A 14 -2.47 2.80 -8.20
CA SER A 14 -2.81 4.05 -8.86
C SER A 14 -4.08 3.93 -9.70
N GLU A 15 -4.72 5.07 -9.99
CA GLU A 15 -6.02 5.12 -10.67
C GLU A 15 -5.98 4.56 -12.09
N SER A 16 -4.90 4.83 -12.82
CA SER A 16 -4.72 4.42 -14.21
C SER A 16 -3.77 3.22 -14.36
N SER A 17 -3.42 2.52 -13.27
CA SER A 17 -2.67 1.26 -13.37
C SER A 17 -3.52 0.16 -13.96
N LYS A 18 -2.95 -0.63 -14.88
CA LYS A 18 -3.55 -1.88 -15.37
C LYS A 18 -3.91 -2.84 -14.23
N THR A 19 -3.16 -2.79 -13.12
CA THR A 19 -3.36 -3.65 -11.95
C THR A 19 -4.57 -3.25 -11.10
N ARG A 20 -5.17 -2.08 -11.34
CA ARG A 20 -6.35 -1.60 -10.59
C ARG A 20 -7.49 -2.60 -10.55
N VAL A 21 -7.72 -3.31 -11.65
CA VAL A 21 -8.88 -4.21 -11.80
C VAL A 21 -8.75 -5.44 -10.90
N TYR A 22 -7.53 -5.88 -10.59
CA TYR A 22 -7.30 -7.17 -9.91
C TYR A 22 -6.44 -7.09 -8.64
N ASP A 23 -5.78 -5.97 -8.34
CA ASP A 23 -4.93 -5.85 -7.14
C ASP A 23 -5.68 -6.15 -5.84
N HIS A 24 -6.96 -5.80 -5.76
CA HIS A 24 -7.79 -6.03 -4.58
C HIS A 24 -8.00 -7.51 -4.27
N CYS A 25 -8.06 -8.37 -5.29
CA CYS A 25 -8.32 -9.81 -5.12
C CYS A 25 -7.05 -10.65 -5.27
N THR A 26 -6.22 -10.37 -6.28
CA THR A 26 -5.04 -11.19 -6.59
C THR A 26 -3.90 -10.89 -5.64
N THR A 27 -3.53 -9.63 -5.45
CA THR A 27 -2.37 -9.27 -4.63
C THR A 27 -2.77 -9.19 -3.15
N VAL A 28 -3.74 -8.33 -2.83
CA VAL A 28 -4.17 -8.08 -1.45
C VAL A 28 -4.89 -9.28 -0.86
N GLY A 29 -5.77 -9.92 -1.64
CA GLY A 29 -6.48 -11.12 -1.21
C GLY A 29 -5.52 -12.27 -0.88
N TYR A 30 -4.59 -12.57 -1.77
CA TYR A 30 -3.59 -13.62 -1.56
C TYR A 30 -2.70 -13.35 -0.33
N LEU A 31 -2.17 -12.12 -0.20
CA LEU A 31 -1.32 -11.77 0.95
C LEU A 31 -2.05 -11.92 2.29
N ARG A 32 -3.33 -11.51 2.33
CA ARG A 32 -4.17 -11.70 3.52
C ARG A 32 -4.45 -13.18 3.80
N GLN A 33 -4.69 -14.00 2.78
CA GLN A 33 -4.90 -15.45 2.94
C GLN A 33 -3.69 -16.13 3.59
N VAL A 34 -2.47 -15.71 3.24
CA VAL A 34 -1.24 -16.24 3.85
C VAL A 34 -0.86 -15.53 5.16
N ARG A 35 -1.79 -14.79 5.76
CA ARG A 35 -1.66 -14.06 7.04
C ARG A 35 -0.56 -13.01 7.06
N VAL A 36 -0.29 -12.35 5.94
CA VAL A 36 0.55 -11.15 5.89
C VAL A 36 -0.32 -9.93 6.19
N GLU A 37 0.09 -9.12 7.17
CA GLU A 37 -0.57 -7.87 7.50
C GLU A 37 -0.43 -6.88 6.33
N THR A 38 -1.48 -6.78 5.52
CA THR A 38 -1.44 -6.06 4.24
C THR A 38 -2.51 -4.97 4.19
N GLU A 39 -2.04 -3.73 4.10
CA GLU A 39 -2.86 -2.56 3.82
C GLU A 39 -2.92 -2.31 2.31
N HIS A 40 -4.09 -1.89 1.82
CA HIS A 40 -4.29 -1.56 0.41
C HIS A 40 -4.60 -0.09 0.27
N LEU A 41 -3.63 0.68 -0.22
CA LEU A 41 -3.75 2.09 -0.49
C LEU A 41 -4.16 2.32 -1.95
N ARG A 42 -5.40 2.77 -2.12
CA ARG A 42 -5.95 3.18 -3.42
C ARG A 42 -5.79 4.69 -3.55
N LEU A 43 -4.86 5.14 -4.39
CA LEU A 43 -4.46 6.55 -4.47
C LEU A 43 -5.64 7.50 -4.80
N TRP A 44 -6.61 7.03 -5.59
CA TRP A 44 -7.77 7.82 -5.97
C TRP A 44 -8.74 8.10 -4.82
N GLU A 45 -8.77 7.26 -3.79
CA GLU A 45 -9.56 7.50 -2.57
C GLU A 45 -8.93 8.56 -1.68
N ARG A 46 -7.62 8.79 -1.83
CA ARG A 46 -6.86 9.84 -1.16
C ARG A 46 -6.77 11.14 -1.98
N GLY A 47 -7.53 11.25 -3.07
CA GLY A 47 -7.50 12.42 -3.96
C GLY A 47 -6.27 12.49 -4.88
N VAL A 48 -5.45 11.44 -4.91
CA VAL A 48 -4.29 11.34 -5.82
C VAL A 48 -4.72 10.62 -7.10
N ARG A 49 -5.06 11.42 -8.11
CA ARG A 49 -5.68 10.96 -9.37
C ARG A 49 -4.74 11.05 -10.58
N GLY A 50 -5.08 10.33 -11.63
CA GLY A 50 -4.40 10.35 -12.94
C GLY A 50 -3.04 9.65 -13.02
N ASN A 51 -2.55 9.05 -11.94
CA ASN A 51 -1.28 8.33 -11.93
C ASN A 51 -1.36 6.98 -12.66
N GLY A 52 -0.36 6.68 -13.49
CA GLY A 52 -0.13 5.36 -14.07
C GLY A 52 0.64 4.41 -13.16
N HIS A 53 1.18 3.31 -13.70
CA HIS A 53 1.93 2.32 -12.93
C HIS A 53 3.21 2.90 -12.29
N MET A 54 3.93 3.74 -13.04
CA MET A 54 5.18 4.39 -12.63
C MET A 54 4.92 5.69 -11.85
N LEU A 55 4.02 5.64 -10.86
CA LEU A 55 3.53 6.80 -10.09
C LEU A 55 4.63 7.66 -9.43
N PHE A 56 5.84 7.12 -9.26
CA PHE A 56 6.99 7.84 -8.70
C PHE A 56 7.71 8.76 -9.72
N LEU A 57 7.48 8.56 -11.02
CA LEU A 57 8.01 9.41 -12.11
C LEU A 57 7.01 10.47 -12.58
N GLU A 58 5.75 10.36 -12.17
CA GLU A 58 4.67 11.25 -12.61
C GLU A 58 4.76 12.65 -11.98
N ARG A 59 4.14 13.65 -12.60
CA ARG A 59 4.22 15.07 -12.17
C ARG A 59 3.74 15.32 -10.74
N ASN A 60 2.86 14.47 -10.22
CA ASN A 60 2.31 14.55 -8.86
C ASN A 60 2.85 13.44 -7.94
N ASN A 61 4.03 12.90 -8.24
CA ASN A 61 4.71 11.87 -7.46
C ASN A 61 4.80 12.20 -5.95
N TRP A 62 5.02 13.47 -5.61
CA TRP A 62 5.08 13.93 -4.22
C TRP A 62 3.78 13.65 -3.45
N LYS A 63 2.62 13.71 -4.11
CA LYS A 63 1.34 13.41 -3.46
C LYS A 63 1.24 11.94 -3.10
N ALA A 64 1.73 11.07 -3.98
CA ALA A 64 1.78 9.63 -3.69
C ALA A 64 2.81 9.32 -2.59
N PHE A 65 3.97 10.00 -2.62
CA PHE A 65 5.01 9.85 -1.60
C PHE A 65 4.49 10.19 -0.20
N VAL A 66 3.77 11.31 -0.04
CA VAL A 66 3.19 11.72 1.24
C VAL A 66 2.25 10.67 1.83
N GLU A 67 1.44 10.01 1.00
CA GLU A 67 0.54 8.95 1.48
C GLU A 67 1.30 7.70 1.94
N VAL A 68 2.40 7.36 1.26
CA VAL A 68 3.29 6.26 1.69
C VAL A 68 4.05 6.62 2.97
N GLU A 69 4.56 7.85 3.07
CA GLU A 69 5.26 8.35 4.26
C GLU A 69 4.36 8.31 5.50
N LYS A 70 3.09 8.74 5.38
CA LYS A 70 2.08 8.63 6.46
C LYS A 70 1.92 7.19 6.94
N TRP A 71 1.88 6.23 6.01
CA TRP A 71 1.79 4.82 6.36
C TRP A 71 3.04 4.35 7.11
N ILE A 72 4.25 4.65 6.60
CA ILE A 72 5.51 4.30 7.26
C ILE A 72 5.57 4.85 8.69
N ALA A 73 5.18 6.12 8.88
CA ALA A 73 5.12 6.75 10.20
C ALA A 73 4.10 6.09 11.14
N GLY A 74 3.03 5.51 10.59
CA GLY A 74 2.02 4.72 11.33
C GLY A 74 2.51 3.34 11.75
N VAL A 75 3.26 2.64 10.89
CA VAL A 75 3.78 1.27 11.16
C VAL A 75 4.62 1.22 12.44
N GLY A 76 5.43 2.26 12.71
CA GLY A 76 6.23 2.34 13.93
C GLY A 76 5.42 2.43 15.24
N LYS A 77 4.16 2.88 15.18
CA LYS A 77 3.28 2.99 16.35
C LYS A 77 2.57 1.68 16.70
N GLY A 78 2.27 0.84 15.70
CA GLY A 78 1.61 -0.46 15.89
C GLY A 78 2.49 -1.48 16.63
N LYS A 79 3.81 -1.48 16.37
CA LYS A 79 4.75 -2.43 17.02
C LYS A 79 5.03 -2.14 18.50
N LYS A 80 4.82 -0.91 18.99
CA LYS A 80 4.99 -0.58 20.42
C LYS A 80 3.84 -1.12 21.27
N LYS A 81 2.61 -1.10 20.74
CA LYS A 81 1.39 -1.47 21.48
C LYS A 81 1.21 -2.99 21.67
N ALA A 82 1.91 -3.81 20.91
CA ALA A 82 1.87 -5.27 21.00
C ALA A 82 2.99 -5.86 21.90
N ARG A 83 3.84 -5.01 22.49
CA ARG A 83 4.96 -5.41 23.37
C ARG A 83 4.82 -4.89 24.82
N GLU A 84 3.69 -4.26 25.14
CA GLU A 84 3.23 -3.93 26.51
C GLU A 84 2.11 -4.90 26.89
#